data_AF-A0A529XNT6-F1
#
_entry.id   AF-A0A529XNT6-F1
#
_cell.length_a   1.000
_cell.length_b   1.000
_cell.length_c   1.000
_cell.angle_alpha   90.00
_cell.angle_beta   90.00
_cell.angle_gamma   90.00
#
_symmetry.space_group_name_H-M   'P 1'
#
loop_
_entity.id
_entity.type
_entity.pdbx_description
1 polymer ?
#
loop_
_entity_poly.entity_id
_entity_poly.type
_entity_poly.pdbx_seq_one_letter_code
_entity_poly.pdbx_strand_id
1 'polypeptide(L)'
;LTGSINRVKALTAIARQAGALVYVDAVQFAPHGLIDVQALGCDFLICSAYKFFGPHMGILWGRRDVIDGLKPYKCRCSSYGLPERFELGTPQI
;
A
#
# COMPACT_ATOMS: atom_id res chain seq x y z
N LEU A 1 10.92 5.06 -17.31
CA LEU A 1 11.77 6.13 -17.89
C LEU A 1 11.04 7.46 -18.11
N THR A 2 9.71 7.54 -18.09
CA THR A 2 9.00 8.77 -18.49
C THR A 2 8.69 9.76 -17.36
N GLY A 3 8.74 9.34 -16.08
CA GLY A 3 8.35 10.21 -14.96
C GLY A 3 6.87 10.64 -14.98
N SER A 4 6.04 9.97 -15.80
CA SER A 4 4.64 10.34 -16.01
C SER A 4 3.82 10.16 -14.73
N ILE A 5 2.94 11.13 -14.46
CA ILE A 5 1.98 11.05 -13.36
C ILE A 5 0.68 10.48 -13.90
N ASN A 6 0.31 9.30 -13.41
CA ASN A 6 -0.92 8.62 -13.79
C ASN A 6 -2.14 9.30 -13.14
N ARG A 7 -3.28 9.31 -13.84
CA ARG A 7 -4.57 9.80 -13.30
C ARG A 7 -5.20 8.74 -12.36
N VAL A 8 -4.50 8.36 -11.30
CA VAL A 8 -4.82 7.23 -10.41
C VAL A 8 -6.25 7.29 -9.88
N LYS A 9 -6.72 8.47 -9.44
CA LYS A 9 -8.10 8.64 -8.96
C LYS A 9 -9.16 8.24 -10.00
N ALA A 10 -8.96 8.64 -11.26
CA ALA A 10 -9.89 8.30 -12.34
C ALA A 10 -9.84 6.81 -12.70
N LEU A 11 -8.63 6.24 -12.77
CA LEU A 11 -8.43 4.80 -13.01
C LEU A 11 -9.05 3.96 -11.88
N THR A 12 -8.93 4.43 -10.64
CA THR A 12 -9.52 3.80 -9.47
C THR A 12 -11.04 3.75 -9.58
N ALA A 13 -11.68 4.87 -9.96
CA ALA A 13 -13.14 4.90 -10.15
C ALA A 13 -13.62 3.87 -11.19
N ILE A 14 -12.89 3.72 -12.30
CA ILE A 14 -13.19 2.73 -13.36
C ILE A 14 -13.03 1.30 -12.82
N ALA A 15 -11.91 1.00 -12.15
CA ALA A 15 -11.65 -0.33 -11.61
C ALA A 15 -12.71 -0.76 -10.57
N ARG A 16 -13.13 0.18 -9.71
CA ARG A 16 -14.18 -0.07 -8.72
C ARG A 16 -15.53 -0.38 -9.35
N GLN A 17 -15.88 0.26 -10.46
CA GLN A 17 -17.12 -0.06 -11.20
C GLN A 17 -17.12 -1.51 -11.72
N ALA A 18 -15.94 -2.06 -12.00
CA ALA A 18 -15.76 -3.46 -12.40
C ALA A 18 -15.65 -4.43 -11.20
N GLY A 19 -15.77 -3.95 -9.96
CA GLY A 19 -15.59 -4.76 -8.75
C GLY A 19 -14.14 -5.16 -8.48
N ALA A 20 -13.16 -4.52 -9.13
CA ALA A 20 -11.75 -4.82 -8.96
C ALA A 20 -11.13 -4.05 -7.78
N LEU A 21 -10.16 -4.69 -7.12
CA LEU A 21 -9.28 -4.04 -6.15
C LEU A 21 -8.20 -3.24 -6.87
N VAL A 22 -7.77 -2.14 -6.26
CA VAL A 22 -6.78 -1.20 -6.79
C VAL A 22 -5.57 -1.15 -5.88
N TYR A 23 -4.43 -1.58 -6.44
CA TYR A 23 -3.13 -1.60 -5.78
C TYR A 23 -2.22 -0.56 -6.42
N VAL A 24 -1.83 0.47 -5.67
CA VAL A 24 -1.04 1.59 -6.18
C VAL A 24 0.42 1.46 -5.75
N ASP A 25 1.31 1.38 -6.73
CA ASP A 25 2.75 1.57 -6.50
C ASP A 25 3.08 3.07 -6.53
N ALA A 26 3.46 3.59 -5.37
CA ALA A 26 3.89 4.97 -5.19
C ALA A 26 5.39 5.09 -4.87
N VAL A 27 6.21 4.06 -5.12
CA VAL A 27 7.67 4.07 -4.84
C VAL A 27 8.35 5.30 -5.44
N GLN A 28 7.95 5.70 -6.65
CA GLN A 28 8.49 6.89 -7.31
C GLN A 28 7.69 8.17 -7.04
N PHE A 29 6.41 8.08 -6.69
CA PHE A 29 5.58 9.27 -6.47
C PHE A 29 5.70 9.84 -5.06
N ALA A 30 5.82 8.98 -4.05
CA ALA A 30 5.97 9.37 -2.64
C ALA A 30 7.06 10.41 -2.36
N PRO A 31 8.27 10.37 -2.97
CA PRO A 31 9.27 11.42 -2.76
C PRO A 31 8.94 12.77 -3.44
N HIS A 32 7.90 12.83 -4.28
CA HIS A 32 7.61 13.97 -5.15
C HIS A 32 6.22 14.59 -4.93
N GLY A 33 5.38 14.00 -4.08
CA GLY A 33 4.04 14.51 -3.82
C GLY A 33 3.43 13.95 -2.55
N LEU A 34 2.57 14.76 -1.92
CA LEU A 34 1.75 14.32 -0.81
C LEU A 34 0.63 13.42 -1.32
N ILE A 35 0.49 12.27 -0.69
CA ILE A 35 -0.47 11.24 -1.07
C ILE A 35 -1.65 11.29 -0.11
N ASP A 36 -2.85 11.44 -0.66
CA ASP A 36 -4.11 11.22 0.06
C ASP A 36 -4.78 9.95 -0.47
N VAL A 37 -4.63 8.87 0.27
CA VAL A 37 -5.22 7.55 -0.05
C VAL A 37 -6.74 7.57 -0.09
N GLN A 38 -7.40 8.44 0.69
CA GLN A 38 -8.85 8.57 0.69
C GLN A 38 -9.33 9.29 -0.56
N ALA A 39 -8.63 10.35 -0.96
CA ALA A 39 -8.93 11.06 -2.21
C ALA A 39 -8.65 10.23 -3.46
N LEU A 40 -7.63 9.35 -3.42
CA LEU A 40 -7.34 8.41 -4.49
C LEU A 40 -8.38 7.27 -4.57
N GLY A 41 -8.89 6.82 -3.42
CA GLY A 41 -9.89 5.76 -3.31
C GLY A 41 -9.34 4.35 -3.55
N CYS A 42 -8.03 4.17 -3.51
CA CYS A 42 -7.36 2.88 -3.73
C CYS A 42 -7.56 1.93 -2.53
N ASP A 43 -7.33 0.64 -2.77
CA ASP A 43 -7.44 -0.40 -1.74
C ASP A 43 -6.11 -0.64 -1.04
N PHE A 44 -5.00 -0.47 -1.77
CA PHE A 44 -3.64 -0.55 -1.26
C PHE A 44 -2.78 0.54 -1.85
N LEU A 45 -1.83 1.03 -1.06
CA LEU A 45 -0.76 1.90 -1.53
C LEU A 45 0.56 1.46 -0.90
N ILE A 46 1.58 1.29 -1.74
CA ILE A 46 2.92 0.95 -1.29
C ILE A 46 3.94 2.01 -1.68
N CYS A 47 5.00 2.12 -0.88
CA CYS A 47 6.19 2.86 -1.24
C CYS A 47 7.43 2.27 -0.55
N SER A 48 8.59 2.79 -0.94
CA SER A 48 9.87 2.43 -0.34
C SER A 48 10.45 3.62 0.39
N ALA A 49 10.72 3.48 1.69
CA ALA A 49 11.21 4.58 2.53
C ALA A 49 12.54 5.16 2.02
N TYR A 50 13.43 4.30 1.50
CA TYR A 50 14.72 4.72 0.93
C TYR A 50 14.64 5.59 -0.33
N LYS A 51 13.43 5.80 -0.88
CA LYS A 51 13.22 6.77 -1.97
C LYS A 51 13.06 8.20 -1.48
N PHE A 52 12.78 8.40 -0.19
CA PHE A 52 12.65 9.71 0.46
C PHE A 52 13.47 9.78 1.74
N PHE A 53 14.75 9.37 1.64
CA PHE A 53 15.77 9.47 2.70
C PHE A 53 15.55 8.58 3.93
N GLY A 54 14.65 7.60 3.85
CA GLY A 54 14.48 6.57 4.89
C GLY A 54 15.43 5.38 4.72
N PRO A 55 15.34 4.39 5.61
CA PRO A 55 16.07 3.12 5.49
C PRO A 55 15.52 2.25 4.36
N HIS A 56 16.21 1.16 4.04
CA HIS A 56 15.83 0.23 2.98
C HIS A 56 14.63 -0.67 3.37
N MET A 57 13.49 -0.04 3.63
CA MET A 57 12.24 -0.65 4.09
C MET A 57 11.09 -0.34 3.13
N GLY A 58 10.16 -1.30 3.02
CA GLY A 58 8.88 -1.12 2.33
C GLY A 58 7.80 -0.67 3.30
N ILE A 59 6.84 0.11 2.80
CA ILE A 59 5.67 0.58 3.53
C ILE A 59 4.43 0.18 2.74
N LEU A 60 3.43 -0.37 3.42
CA LEU A 60 2.12 -0.67 2.85
C LEU A 60 1.04 -0.01 3.71
N TRP A 61 0.20 0.79 3.08
CA TRP A 61 -1.11 1.15 3.56
C TRP A 61 -2.15 0.29 2.84
N GLY A 62 -3.20 -0.12 3.55
CA GLY A 62 -4.37 -0.65 2.87
C GLY A 62 -5.66 -0.35 3.61
N ARG A 63 -6.75 -0.36 2.85
CA ARG A 63 -8.09 -0.04 3.34
C ARG A 63 -8.52 -1.08 4.37
N ARG A 64 -9.10 -0.62 5.48
CA ARG A 64 -9.34 -1.43 6.67
C ARG A 64 -10.19 -2.67 6.40
N ASP A 65 -11.34 -2.51 5.76
CA ASP A 65 -12.26 -3.59 5.38
C ASP A 65 -11.61 -4.60 4.43
N VAL A 66 -10.79 -4.12 3.49
CA VAL A 66 -10.08 -5.01 2.54
C VAL A 66 -9.02 -5.82 3.28
N ILE A 67 -8.14 -5.15 4.03
CA ILE A 67 -7.09 -5.80 4.81
C ILE A 67 -7.67 -6.81 5.82
N ASP A 68 -8.82 -6.51 6.44
CA ASP A 68 -9.54 -7.42 7.34
C ASP A 68 -10.15 -8.64 6.67
N GLY A 69 -10.53 -8.54 5.40
CA GLY A 69 -10.99 -9.69 4.61
C GLY A 69 -9.88 -10.61 4.09
N LEU A 70 -8.61 -10.17 4.12
CA LEU A 70 -7.50 -10.97 3.61
C LEU A 70 -7.06 -12.05 4.61
N LYS A 71 -6.82 -13.26 4.11
CA LYS A 71 -6.14 -14.32 4.86
C LYS A 71 -4.64 -14.02 4.92
N PRO A 72 -4.06 -13.71 6.09
CA PRO A 72 -2.64 -13.42 6.16
C PRO A 72 -1.78 -14.67 5.97
N TYR A 73 -0.68 -14.52 5.23
CA TYR A 73 0.44 -15.45 5.31
C TYR A 73 1.31 -15.01 6.48
N LYS A 74 1.10 -15.62 7.66
CA LYS A 74 1.72 -15.19 8.92
C LYS A 74 2.64 -16.24 9.51
N CYS A 75 3.64 -15.83 10.28
CA CYS A 75 4.37 -16.75 11.12
C CYS A 75 3.46 -17.30 12.24
N ARG A 76 3.71 -18.54 12.69
CA ARG A 76 2.91 -19.18 13.75
C ARG A 76 2.82 -18.30 15.00
N CYS A 77 3.94 -17.67 15.37
CA CYS A 77 4.06 -16.81 16.55
C CYS A 77 3.52 -15.37 16.37
N SER A 78 3.28 -14.90 15.14
CA SER A 78 2.76 -13.54 14.92
C SER A 78 1.34 -13.38 15.48
N SER A 79 0.97 -12.17 15.90
CA SER A 79 -0.39 -11.84 16.34
C SER A 79 -1.41 -11.99 15.17
N TYR A 80 -2.71 -12.00 15.48
CA TYR A 80 -3.78 -11.84 14.47
C TYR A 80 -4.24 -10.38 14.31
N GLY A 81 -3.66 -9.47 15.09
CA GLY A 81 -3.84 -8.03 15.00
C GLY A 81 -3.14 -7.43 13.79
N LEU A 82 -3.47 -6.16 13.52
CA LEU A 82 -2.77 -5.36 12.53
C LEU A 82 -1.75 -4.46 13.24
N PRO A 83 -0.56 -4.27 12.64
CA PRO A 83 -0.12 -4.82 11.35
C PRO A 83 0.47 -6.24 11.43
N GLU A 84 0.71 -6.77 12.64
CA GLU A 84 1.65 -7.88 12.86
C GLU A 84 1.25 -9.18 12.16
N ARG A 85 -0.04 -9.40 11.87
CA ARG A 85 -0.48 -10.59 11.12
C ARG A 85 0.07 -10.64 9.70
N PHE A 86 0.52 -9.52 9.13
CA PHE A 86 1.17 -9.47 7.81
C PHE A 86 2.69 -9.32 7.89
N GLU A 87 3.26 -9.34 9.09
CA GLU A 87 4.70 -9.22 9.32
C GLU A 87 5.30 -10.58 9.69
N LEU A 88 6.26 -11.02 8.87
CA LEU A 88 6.83 -12.36 8.94
C LEU A 88 8.06 -12.42 9.87
N GLY A 89 7.80 -12.31 11.18
CA GLY A 89 8.82 -12.46 12.21
C GLY A 89 9.33 -11.13 12.75
N THR A 90 10.62 -11.06 13.09
CA THR A 90 11.21 -9.87 13.71
C THR A 90 11.21 -8.71 12.71
N PRO A 91 10.57 -7.56 13.03
CA PRO A 91 10.56 -6.41 12.14
C PRO A 91 11.96 -5.79 12.01
N GLN A 92 12.19 -5.11 10.90
CA GLN A 92 13.38 -4.27 10.70
C GLN A 92 13.23 -3.02 11.57
N ILE A 93 14.19 -2.80 12.47
CA ILE A 93 14.29 -1.63 13.37
C ILE A 93 15.25 -0.59 12.78
#